data_AF-A0A920SWL9-F1
#
_entry.id   AF-A0A920SWL9-F1
#
_cell.length_a   1.000
_cell.length_b   1.000
_cell.length_c   1.000
_cell.angle_alpha   90.00
_cell.angle_beta   90.00
_cell.angle_gamma   90.00
#
_symmetry.space_group_name_H-M   'P 1'
#
loop_
_entity.id
_entity.type
_entity.pdbx_description
1 polymer ?
#
loop_
_entity_poly.entity_id
_entity_poly.type
_entity_poly.pdbx_seq_one_letter_code
_entity_poly.pdbx_strand_id
1 'polypeptide(L)'
;MIDQENGLFEAVLACTVTAKSGEETAFLAECEQAGVFTLKGYDESTLEQVLEGACPNMLFPYLRETVGQMVAKGGFPHLLLSPVNFDVMYQNKKAAVEASSGNGSSAGTN
;
A
#
# COMPACT_ATOMS: atom_id res chain seq x y z
N MET A 1 3.07 -14.45 -4.12
CA MET A 1 2.77 -15.14 -2.84
C MET A 1 3.57 -16.42 -2.78
N ILE A 2 4.45 -16.53 -1.77
CA ILE A 2 5.60 -17.43 -1.82
C ILE A 2 5.27 -18.82 -1.27
N ASP A 3 4.61 -18.94 -0.10
CA ASP A 3 4.25 -20.24 0.48
C ASP A 3 3.22 -20.10 1.63
N GLN A 4 1.93 -20.08 1.29
CA GLN A 4 0.85 -19.85 2.26
C GLN A 4 0.66 -21.03 3.23
N GLU A 5 0.92 -22.26 2.78
CA GLU A 5 0.78 -23.48 3.58
C GLU A 5 1.75 -23.48 4.76
N ASN A 6 2.96 -22.95 4.57
CA ASN A 6 3.94 -22.78 5.65
C ASN A 6 3.83 -21.43 6.37
N GLY A 7 2.79 -20.64 6.09
CA GLY A 7 2.55 -19.33 6.69
C GLY A 7 3.53 -18.25 6.24
N LEU A 8 4.11 -18.36 5.04
CA LEU A 8 4.99 -17.37 4.44
C LEU A 8 4.21 -16.49 3.45
N PHE A 9 4.18 -15.20 3.76
CA PHE A 9 3.48 -14.17 3.02
C PHE A 9 4.48 -13.18 2.46
N GLU A 10 4.18 -12.68 1.26
CA GLU A 10 4.92 -11.61 0.62
C GLU A 10 4.02 -10.38 0.62
N ALA A 11 4.50 -9.30 1.23
CA ALA A 11 3.84 -8.00 1.16
C ALA A 11 4.69 -7.06 0.32
N VAL A 12 4.05 -6.37 -0.62
CA VAL A 12 4.69 -5.38 -1.49
C VAL A 12 4.02 -4.05 -1.27
N LEU A 13 4.78 -3.06 -0.85
CA LEU A 13 4.35 -1.67 -0.74
C LEU A 13 4.87 -0.89 -1.95
N ALA A 14 3.95 -0.46 -2.81
CA ALA A 14 4.28 0.37 -3.97
C ALA A 14 4.12 1.86 -3.64
N CYS A 15 5.02 2.68 -4.17
CA CYS A 15 4.95 4.14 -4.09
C CYS A 15 5.31 4.75 -5.44
N THR A 16 4.44 5.64 -5.91
CA THR A 16 4.66 6.48 -7.08
C THR A 16 4.65 7.93 -6.64
N VAL A 17 5.72 8.65 -6.96
CA VAL A 17 5.83 10.09 -6.72
C VAL A 17 5.97 10.80 -8.05
N THR A 18 5.01 11.67 -8.34
CA THR A 18 5.04 12.54 -9.51
C THR A 18 5.15 13.99 -9.05
N ALA A 19 6.28 14.64 -9.35
CA ALA A 19 6.47 16.06 -9.10
C ALA A 19 6.29 16.85 -10.39
N LYS A 20 5.53 17.94 -10.33
CA LYS A 20 5.27 18.82 -11.48
C LYS A 20 5.76 20.24 -11.20
N SER A 21 6.20 20.91 -12.25
CA SER A 21 6.50 22.35 -12.27
C SER A 21 5.67 23.00 -13.35
N GLY A 22 4.58 23.66 -12.96
CA GLY A 22 3.55 24.08 -13.92
C GLY A 22 2.87 22.87 -14.55
N GLU A 23 2.88 22.80 -15.88
CA GLU A 23 2.28 21.68 -16.63
C GLU A 23 3.26 20.53 -16.92
N GLU A 24 4.56 20.74 -16.68
CA GLU A 24 5.60 19.75 -16.97
C GLU A 24 5.91 18.87 -15.76
N THR A 25 6.18 17.59 -16.02
CA THR A 25 6.67 16.66 -14.99
C THR A 25 8.15 16.94 -14.76
N ALA A 26 8.50 17.39 -13.55
CA ALA A 26 9.88 17.61 -13.14
C ALA A 26 10.59 16.28 -12.90
N PHE A 27 9.94 15.36 -12.17
CA PHE A 27 10.41 13.98 -12.01
C PHE A 27 9.27 13.01 -11.72
N LEU A 28 9.54 11.74 -12.03
CA LEU A 28 8.74 10.57 -11.66
C LEU A 28 9.67 9.59 -10.92
N ALA A 29 9.27 9.16 -9.74
CA ALA A 29 9.98 8.13 -8.98
C ALA A 29 9.00 7.03 -8.59
N GLU A 30 9.36 5.78 -8.87
CA GLU A 30 8.58 4.60 -8.54
C GLU A 30 9.44 3.63 -7.73
N CYS A 31 8.85 3.09 -6.68
CA CYS A 31 9.52 2.15 -5.78
C CYS A 31 8.53 1.10 -5.30
N GLU A 32 8.92 -0.16 -5.41
CA GLU A 32 8.22 -1.29 -4.81
C GLU A 32 9.12 -1.88 -3.72
N GLN A 33 8.72 -1.70 -2.47
CA GLN A 33 9.41 -2.27 -1.32
C GLN A 33 8.70 -3.55 -0.90
N ALA A 34 9.39 -4.68 -1.02
CA ALA A 34 8.86 -5.98 -0.64
C ALA A 34 9.44 -6.47 0.70
N GLY A 35 8.69 -7.34 1.37
CA GLY A 35 9.16 -8.12 2.51
C GLY A 35 8.44 -9.45 2.61
N VAL A 36 9.15 -10.46 3.12
CA VAL A 36 8.62 -11.79 3.40
C VAL A 36 8.36 -11.90 4.90
N PHE A 37 7.14 -12.28 5.27
CA PHE A 37 6.64 -12.34 6.63
C PHE A 37 6.17 -13.75 6.95
N THR A 38 6.55 -14.28 8.11
CA THR A 38 5.99 -15.52 8.63
C THR A 38 4.82 -15.19 9.56
N LEU A 39 3.60 -15.55 9.15
CA LEU A 39 2.37 -15.31 9.89
C LEU A 39 1.69 -16.64 10.16
N LYS A 40 1.54 -17.03 11.44
CA LYS A 40 0.97 -18.31 11.86
C LYS A 40 0.02 -18.10 13.04
N GLY A 41 -1.07 -18.86 13.07
CA GLY A 41 -2.01 -18.86 14.20
C GLY A 41 -3.00 -17.70 14.21
N TYR A 42 -3.18 -17.00 13.09
CA TYR A 42 -4.21 -15.96 12.94
C TYR A 42 -5.46 -16.53 12.27
N ASP A 43 -6.63 -16.02 12.65
CA ASP A 43 -7.83 -16.16 11.81
C ASP A 43 -7.71 -15.29 10.55
N GLU A 44 -8.56 -15.55 9.56
CA GLU A 44 -8.51 -14.89 8.26
C GLU A 44 -8.64 -13.36 8.36
N SER A 45 -9.50 -12.87 9.25
CA SER A 45 -9.73 -11.43 9.44
C SER A 45 -8.50 -10.73 10.04
N THR A 46 -7.85 -11.37 11.00
CA THR A 46 -6.65 -10.85 11.65
C THR A 46 -5.46 -10.93 10.71
N LEU A 47 -5.35 -12.01 9.94
CA LEU A 47 -4.30 -12.17 8.94
C LEU A 47 -4.37 -11.06 7.88
N GLU A 48 -5.58 -10.76 7.39
CA GLU A 48 -5.80 -9.67 6.43
C GLU A 48 -5.39 -8.32 7.03
N GLN A 49 -5.82 -8.01 8.26
CA GLN A 49 -5.46 -6.77 8.93
C GLN A 49 -3.94 -6.63 9.12
N VAL A 50 -3.24 -7.72 9.46
CA VAL A 50 -1.78 -7.72 9.60
C VAL A 50 -1.10 -7.46 8.25
N LEU A 51 -1.56 -8.11 7.19
CA LEU A 51 -1.00 -7.96 5.84
C LEU A 51 -1.22 -6.55 5.27
N GLU A 52 -2.37 -5.93 5.53
CA GLU A 52 -2.75 -4.63 4.97
C GLU A 52 -2.37 -3.44 5.87
N GLY A 53 -2.15 -3.66 7.17
CA GLY A 53 -1.81 -2.62 8.14
C GLY A 53 -0.38 -2.72 8.65
N ALA A 54 -0.06 -3.82 9.33
CA ALA A 54 1.22 -3.96 10.04
C ALA A 54 2.41 -4.18 9.09
N CYS A 55 2.28 -5.08 8.11
CA CYS A 55 3.33 -5.34 7.11
C CYS A 55 3.76 -4.08 6.35
N PRO A 56 2.86 -3.28 5.73
CA PRO A 56 3.26 -2.07 5.03
C PRO A 56 3.80 -0.98 5.97
N ASN A 57 3.31 -0.89 7.22
CA ASN A 57 3.91 -0.02 8.24
C ASN A 57 5.39 -0.34 8.48
N MET A 58 5.76 -1.63 8.52
CA MET A 58 7.16 -2.06 8.65
C MET A 58 8.00 -1.75 7.41
N LEU A 59 7.41 -1.84 6.21
CA LEU A 59 8.10 -1.57 4.94
C LEU A 59 8.27 -0.07 4.67
N PHE A 60 7.37 0.77 5.18
CA PHE A 60 7.31 2.19 4.85
C PHE A 60 8.59 2.99 5.14
N PRO A 61 9.31 2.81 6.26
CA PRO A 61 10.57 3.53 6.50
C PRO A 61 11.63 3.26 5.42
N TYR A 62 11.75 2.01 4.96
CA TYR A 62 12.71 1.61 3.93
C TYR A 62 12.33 2.18 2.56
N LEU A 63 11.04 2.12 2.23
CA LEU A 63 10.52 2.72 1.01
C LEU A 63 10.74 4.23 1.00
N ARG A 64 10.44 4.90 2.13
CA ARG A 64 10.60 6.35 2.28
C ARG A 64 12.05 6.78 2.13
N GLU A 65 12.99 6.04 2.74
CA GLU A 65 14.42 6.29 2.56
C GLU A 65 14.82 6.13 1.09
N THR A 66 14.43 5.00 0.46
CA THR A 66 14.78 4.69 -0.92
C THR A 66 14.29 5.75 -1.90
N VAL A 67 13.04 6.19 -1.76
CA VAL A 67 12.47 7.27 -2.58
C VAL A 67 13.20 8.58 -2.33
N GLY A 68 13.47 8.94 -1.07
CA GLY A 68 14.20 10.16 -0.73
C GLY A 68 15.63 10.19 -1.30
N GLN A 69 16.32 9.05 -1.28
CA GLN A 69 17.64 8.89 -1.90
C GLN A 69 17.57 8.97 -3.43
N MET A 70 16.56 8.36 -4.06
CA MET A 70 16.38 8.41 -5.52
C MET A 70 16.16 9.85 -6.00
N VAL A 71 15.29 10.61 -5.32
CA VAL A 71 15.03 12.02 -5.63
C VAL A 71 16.30 12.86 -5.44
N ALA A 72 17.03 12.67 -4.34
CA ALA A 72 18.28 13.39 -4.09
C ALA A 72 19.36 13.08 -5.14
N LYS A 73 19.49 11.82 -5.57
CA LYS A 73 20.40 11.41 -6.67
C LYS A 73 20.02 12.04 -8.02
N GLY A 74 18.75 12.38 -8.21
CA GLY A 74 18.28 13.15 -9.36
C GLY A 74 18.66 14.63 -9.32
N GLY A 75 19.32 15.11 -8.26
CA GLY A 75 19.69 16.53 -8.09
C GLY A 75 18.55 17.41 -7.55
N PHE A 76 17.42 16.81 -7.16
CA PHE A 76 16.29 17.51 -6.58
C PHE A 76 16.44 17.68 -5.06
N PRO A 77 15.73 18.64 -4.44
CA PRO A 77 15.66 18.75 -2.99
C PRO A 77 15.20 17.45 -2.34
N HIS A 78 15.68 17.18 -1.13
CA HIS A 78 15.36 15.95 -0.43
C HIS A 78 13.86 15.85 -0.16
N LEU A 79 13.24 14.79 -0.68
CA LEU A 79 11.82 14.52 -0.49
C LEU A 79 11.62 13.64 0.74
N LEU A 80 10.91 14.17 1.73
CA LEU A 80 10.48 13.44 2.90
C LEU A 80 9.00 13.10 2.77
N LEU A 81 8.67 11.83 2.52
CA LEU A 81 7.28 11.38 2.51
C LEU A 81 6.65 11.58 3.89
N SER A 82 5.46 12.17 3.94
CA SER A 82 4.68 12.27 5.18
C SER A 82 4.34 10.88 5.71
N PRO A 83 4.25 10.70 7.04
CA PRO A 83 3.78 9.44 7.61
C PRO A 83 2.42 9.04 7.02
N VAL A 84 2.26 7.74 6.76
CA VAL A 84 1.02 7.14 6.25
C VAL A 84 0.39 6.32 7.36
N ASN A 85 -0.94 6.37 7.49
CA ASN A 85 -1.69 5.50 8.39
C ASN A 85 -2.34 4.37 7.59
N PHE A 86 -1.68 3.20 7.56
CA PHE A 86 -2.13 2.04 6.79
C PHE A 86 -3.38 1.38 7.38
N ASP A 87 -3.64 1.50 8.69
CA ASP A 87 -4.86 0.97 9.31
C ASP A 87 -6.11 1.70 8.78
N VAL A 88 -6.03 3.02 8.63
CA VAL A 88 -7.11 3.83 8.03
C VAL A 88 -7.28 3.50 6.55
N MET A 89 -6.19 3.26 5.81
CA MET A 89 -6.27 2.85 4.42
C MET A 89 -6.97 1.48 4.26
N TYR A 90 -6.65 0.52 5.13
CA TYR A 90 -7.33 -0.78 5.18
C TYR A 90 -8.83 -0.63 5.47
N GLN A 91 -9.20 0.17 6.49
CA GLN A 91 -10.61 0.43 6.81
C GLN A 91 -11.38 1.05 5.64
N ASN A 92 -10.77 2.04 4.97
CA ASN A 92 -11.37 2.67 3.79
C ASN A 92 -11.52 1.68 2.63
N LYS A 93 -10.53 0.81 2.40
CA LYS A 93 -10.57 -0.25 1.38
C LYS A 93 -11.72 -1.22 1.65
N LYS A 94 -11.87 -1.69 2.90
CA LYS A 94 -12.94 -2.60 3.30
C LYS A 94 -14.34 -2.00 3.12
N ALA A 95 -14.53 -0.76 3.57
CA ALA A 95 -15.80 -0.04 3.40
C ALA A 95 -16.17 0.17 1.91
N ALA A 96 -15.20 0.42 1.04
CA ALA A 96 -15.43 0.55 -0.40
C ALA A 96 -15.86 -0.77 -1.06
N VAL A 97 -15.27 -1.90 -0.65
CA VAL A 97 -15.65 -3.24 -1.14
C VAL A 97 -17.08 -3.59 -0.72
N GLU A 98 -17.45 -3.31 0.52
CA GLU A 98 -18.80 -3.54 1.05
C GLU A 98 -19.85 -2.68 0.32
N ALA A 99 -19.55 -1.41 0.02
CA ALA A 99 -20.45 -0.53 -0.73
C ALA A 99 -20.66 -0.98 -2.19
N SER A 100 -19.65 -1.59 -2.80
CA SER A 100 -19.72 -2.08 -4.19
C SER A 100 -20.49 -3.41 -4.36
N SER A 101 -20.65 -4.19 -3.28
CA SER A 101 -21.35 -5.48 -3.30
C SER A 101 -22.86 -5.38 -3.01
N GLY A 102 -23.40 -4.18 -2.79
CA GLY A 102 -24.81 -3.94 -2.43
C GLY A 102 -25.78 -3.63 -3.57
N ASN A 103 -25.34 -3.53 -4.84
CA ASN A 103 -26.21 -3.06 -5.94
C ASN A 103 -26.64 -4.19 -6.89
N GLY A 104 -27.41 -5.16 -6.37
CA GLY A 104 -27.87 -6.31 -7.14
C GLY A 104 -29.12 -7.00 -6.58
N SER A 105 -30.22 -6.26 -6.33
CA SER A 105 -31.60 -6.79 -6.40
C SER A 105 -32.66 -5.73 -6.12
N SER A 106 -33.26 -5.16 -7.17
CA SER A 106 -34.71 -5.18 -7.39
C SER A 106 -35.05 -4.49 -8.71
N ALA A 107 -35.30 -5.29 -9.75
CA ALA A 107 -36.06 -4.90 -10.93
C ALA A 107 -37.55 -5.24 -10.69
N GLY A 108 -38.45 -4.35 -11.13
CA GLY A 108 -39.91 -4.51 -11.18
C GLY A 108 -40.64 -3.44 -10.35
N THR A 109 -41.66 -2.73 -10.84
CA THR A 109 -42.39 -2.71 -12.11
C THR A 109 -43.26 -1.44 -12.10
N ASN A 110 -43.62 -0.96 -13.29
CA ASN A 110 -44.54 0.13 -13.62
C ASN A 110 -45.55 0.61 -12.57
#